data_AF-A0A6M4FRJ9-F1
#
_entry.id   AF-A0A6M4FRJ9-F1
#
_cell.length_a   1.000
_cell.length_b   1.000
_cell.length_c   1.000
_cell.angle_alpha   90.00
_cell.angle_beta   90.00
_cell.angle_gamma   90.00
#
_symmetry.space_group_name_H-M   'P 1'
#
loop_
_entity.id
_entity.type
_entity.pdbx_description
1 polymer ?
#
loop_
_entity_poly.entity_id
_entity_poly.type
_entity_poly.pdbx_seq_one_letter_code
_entity_poly.pdbx_strand_id
1 'polypeptide(L)'
;MVTATITRIRRHGIAVIALLACLAISITATAQANPRYAAIVVDVESGEVLHAANADATRYPASLTKMMTLYLLFEELEKGTMRLNQPLPVSAQAEAMPASKLWLKRGSTITVEEAILALVVRSANDVAVVVAEALGGSERQFGQMMTARARELGMPNTVFRNASGLPDNGQTTTARDMATLSIRLMQDFPQYYHYFSRQSFTYRGTTHNSHNRLVRNYAGADGLKTGFIRASGFNVATSAVRDNRRLVSVVMGGFTAASRDTHMADLLDRGFVRASLFGRGDWVAQADFSGDRMSGDGLPAAAPVTPAGPSPELERQLASLQAPEPLPTVQPSLPQTAQGSANDPIRDLIARSEAPEAPRAETLHRLEPVGASASWGVQVGAFSNPDNARQHASRAADRLSQELFNARVDIDEVSGSQAIFRARLVNLDENQAYRACRNLAREGIDCMVINAGL
;
A
#
# COMPACT_ATOMS: atom_id res chain seq x y z
N MET A 1 -62.16 36.39 10.48
CA MET A 1 -61.28 35.69 9.50
C MET A 1 -59.78 35.92 9.74
N VAL A 2 -59.33 37.04 10.32
CA VAL A 2 -57.90 37.36 10.49
C VAL A 2 -57.17 36.47 11.53
N THR A 3 -57.87 36.06 12.60
CA THR A 3 -57.26 35.31 13.72
C THR A 3 -56.91 33.86 13.37
N ALA A 4 -57.62 33.23 12.44
CA ALA A 4 -57.38 31.83 12.04
C ALA A 4 -56.17 31.67 11.11
N THR A 5 -55.82 32.72 10.35
CA THR A 5 -54.72 32.72 9.39
C THR A 5 -53.36 32.84 10.09
N ILE A 6 -53.27 33.61 11.18
CA ILE A 6 -52.05 33.81 11.97
C ILE A 6 -51.63 32.50 12.68
N THR A 7 -52.58 31.71 13.17
CA THR A 7 -52.32 30.42 13.85
C THR A 7 -51.83 29.35 12.88
N ARG A 8 -52.27 29.38 11.62
CA ARG A 8 -51.78 28.48 10.56
C ARG A 8 -50.33 28.79 10.17
N ILE A 9 -49.98 30.07 10.00
CA ILE A 9 -48.61 30.50 9.68
C ILE A 9 -47.62 30.14 10.80
N ARG A 10 -48.02 30.30 12.07
CA ARG A 10 -47.20 29.87 13.23
C ARG A 10 -46.96 28.36 13.26
N ARG A 11 -47.97 27.53 12.94
CA ARG A 11 -47.83 26.06 12.89
C ARG A 11 -46.89 25.60 11.78
N HIS A 12 -46.91 26.25 10.62
CA HIS A 12 -46.05 25.90 9.48
C HIS A 12 -44.62 26.41 9.68
N GLY A 13 -44.44 27.58 10.31
CA GLY A 13 -43.12 28.09 10.71
C GLY A 13 -42.43 27.20 11.74
N ILE A 14 -43.16 26.71 12.74
CA ILE A 14 -42.62 25.78 13.75
C ILE A 14 -42.25 24.43 13.11
N ALA A 15 -43.06 23.92 12.17
CA ALA A 15 -42.76 22.68 11.47
C ALA A 15 -41.52 22.79 10.55
N VAL A 16 -41.35 23.92 9.85
CA VAL A 16 -40.17 24.17 9.00
C VAL A 16 -38.91 24.36 9.84
N ILE A 17 -38.99 25.07 10.97
CA ILE A 17 -37.87 25.23 11.90
C ILE A 17 -37.48 23.88 12.52
N ALA A 18 -38.45 23.04 12.89
CA ALA A 18 -38.18 21.69 13.39
C ALA A 18 -37.56 20.77 12.33
N LEU A 19 -37.99 20.88 11.06
CA LEU A 19 -37.43 20.10 9.95
C LEU A 19 -35.99 20.53 9.63
N LEU A 20 -35.71 21.84 9.63
CA LEU A 20 -34.35 22.39 9.44
C LEU A 20 -33.42 22.03 10.59
N ALA A 21 -33.93 22.00 11.83
CA ALA A 21 -33.18 21.54 13.00
C ALA A 21 -32.84 20.04 12.91
N CYS A 22 -33.78 19.18 12.49
CA CYS A 22 -33.52 17.75 12.27
C CYS A 22 -32.54 17.49 11.12
N LEU A 23 -32.58 18.31 10.06
CA LEU A 23 -31.64 18.21 8.95
C LEU A 23 -30.22 18.65 9.37
N ALA A 24 -30.10 19.69 10.20
CA ALA A 24 -28.82 20.15 10.75
C ALA A 24 -28.17 19.12 11.71
N ILE A 25 -28.98 18.36 12.47
CA ILE A 25 -28.49 17.31 13.38
C ILE A 25 -27.98 16.07 12.61
N SER A 26 -28.40 15.87 11.36
CA SER A 26 -28.00 14.71 10.54
C SER A 26 -26.63 14.89 9.84
N ILE A 27 -26.00 16.06 9.92
CA ILE A 27 -24.76 16.40 9.18
C ILE A 27 -23.49 16.21 10.03
N THR A 28 -23.61 15.94 11.34
CA THR A 28 -22.45 15.95 12.26
C THR A 28 -21.96 14.57 12.72
N ALA A 29 -22.18 13.50 11.96
CA ALA A 29 -21.65 12.19 12.34
C ALA A 29 -20.12 12.09 12.16
N THR A 30 -19.29 13.06 12.55
CA THR A 30 -17.84 13.14 12.19
C THR A 30 -17.09 11.81 12.23
N ALA A 31 -16.24 11.57 11.24
CA ALA A 31 -15.48 10.34 11.11
C ALA A 31 -14.57 10.13 12.30
N GLN A 32 -14.91 9.23 13.24
CA GLN A 32 -13.92 8.88 14.25
C GLN A 32 -12.74 8.18 13.59
N ALA A 33 -11.69 8.97 13.34
CA ALA A 33 -10.42 8.49 12.84
C ALA A 33 -9.91 7.38 13.77
N ASN A 34 -9.55 6.25 13.19
CA ASN A 34 -9.08 5.10 13.95
C ASN A 34 -7.75 5.45 14.63
N PRO A 35 -7.69 5.56 15.97
CA PRO A 35 -6.50 6.04 16.67
C PRO A 35 -5.32 5.06 16.60
N ARG A 36 -5.59 3.81 16.20
CA ARG A 36 -4.58 2.76 16.04
C ARG A 36 -4.02 2.72 14.62
N TYR A 37 -4.64 3.43 13.68
CA TYR A 37 -4.24 3.37 12.28
C TYR A 37 -2.85 3.96 12.08
N ALA A 38 -2.01 3.19 11.39
CA ALA A 38 -0.75 3.65 10.81
C ALA A 38 -0.50 2.87 9.53
N ALA A 39 0.05 3.51 8.51
CA ALA A 39 0.44 2.87 7.27
C ALA A 39 1.66 3.53 6.64
N ILE A 40 2.42 2.73 5.89
CA ILE A 40 3.52 3.21 5.05
C ILE A 40 3.66 2.29 3.83
N VAL A 41 3.97 2.88 2.68
CA VAL A 41 4.37 2.17 1.45
C VAL A 41 5.73 2.71 1.03
N VAL A 42 6.68 1.82 0.82
CA VAL A 42 8.06 2.13 0.48
C VAL A 42 8.44 1.38 -0.78
N ASP A 43 9.07 2.09 -1.69
CA ASP A 43 9.77 1.53 -2.84
C ASP A 43 11.12 0.97 -2.40
N VAL A 44 11.37 -0.32 -2.64
CA VAL A 44 12.55 -0.99 -2.07
C VAL A 44 13.83 -0.56 -2.78
N GLU A 45 13.79 -0.39 -4.10
CA GLU A 45 14.96 -0.06 -4.89
C GLU A 45 15.44 1.37 -4.66
N SER A 46 14.52 2.34 -4.61
CA SER A 46 14.85 3.76 -4.42
C SER A 46 14.85 4.23 -2.97
N GLY A 47 14.20 3.49 -2.07
CA GLY A 47 13.95 3.91 -0.69
C GLY A 47 12.87 4.98 -0.54
N GLU A 48 12.19 5.36 -1.62
CA GLU A 48 11.17 6.42 -1.58
C GLU A 48 9.92 5.97 -0.81
N VAL A 49 9.41 6.86 0.06
CA VAL A 49 8.14 6.66 0.74
C VAL A 49 6.99 7.14 -0.15
N LEU A 50 6.30 6.18 -0.76
CA LEU A 50 5.19 6.43 -1.70
C LEU A 50 3.88 6.80 -0.99
N HIS A 51 3.71 6.35 0.25
CA HIS A 51 2.60 6.70 1.11
C HIS A 51 3.03 6.63 2.58
N ALA A 52 2.56 7.55 3.41
CA ALA A 52 2.70 7.47 4.86
C ALA A 52 1.48 8.09 5.55
N ALA A 53 0.98 7.42 6.58
CA ALA A 53 -0.06 7.93 7.46
C ALA A 53 0.24 7.45 8.89
N ASN A 54 0.47 8.37 9.82
CA ASN A 54 0.89 8.06 11.20
C ASN A 54 2.06 7.06 11.26
N ALA A 55 2.96 7.08 10.26
CA ALA A 55 3.94 6.02 10.07
C ALA A 55 4.92 5.88 11.25
N ASP A 56 5.14 6.98 11.96
CA ASP A 56 6.03 7.11 13.13
C ASP A 56 5.29 7.06 14.48
N ALA A 57 3.97 6.89 14.46
CA ALA A 57 3.19 6.81 15.68
C ALA A 57 3.42 5.48 16.40
N THR A 58 3.55 5.52 17.73
CA THR A 58 3.78 4.33 18.56
C THR A 58 2.60 3.36 18.47
N ARG A 59 2.89 2.10 18.17
CA ARG A 59 1.93 0.99 18.06
C ARG A 59 2.45 -0.25 18.76
N TYR A 60 1.52 -1.13 19.12
CA TYR A 60 1.88 -2.50 19.51
C TYR A 60 2.11 -3.36 18.26
N PRO A 61 3.26 -4.06 18.15
CA PRO A 61 3.60 -4.85 16.96
C PRO A 61 2.70 -6.07 16.78
N ALA A 62 2.18 -6.65 17.87
CA ALA A 62 1.60 -7.99 17.87
C ALA A 62 2.56 -8.99 17.21
N SER A 63 2.07 -10.03 16.53
CA SER A 63 2.94 -11.03 15.88
C SER A 63 3.83 -10.52 14.74
N LEU A 64 3.79 -9.22 14.38
CA LEU A 64 4.86 -8.65 13.55
C LEU A 64 6.23 -8.76 14.25
N THR A 65 6.26 -8.81 15.59
CA THR A 65 7.46 -9.10 16.40
C THR A 65 8.24 -10.32 15.92
N LYS A 66 7.56 -11.36 15.43
CA LYS A 66 8.21 -12.59 14.95
C LYS A 66 9.09 -12.37 13.72
N MET A 67 8.95 -11.24 13.01
CA MET A 67 9.88 -10.84 11.96
C MET A 67 11.29 -10.60 12.54
N MET A 68 11.40 -9.96 13.70
CA MET A 68 12.70 -9.75 14.37
C MET A 68 13.23 -11.07 14.96
N THR A 69 12.34 -11.94 15.45
CA THR A 69 12.74 -13.30 15.90
C THR A 69 13.35 -14.10 14.75
N LEU A 70 12.75 -14.05 13.56
CA LEU A 70 13.30 -14.68 12.36
C LEU A 70 14.58 -13.99 11.89
N TYR A 71 14.65 -12.66 11.96
CA TYR A 71 15.86 -11.90 11.60
C TYR A 71 17.09 -12.40 12.39
N LEU A 72 16.99 -12.46 13.73
CA LEU A 72 18.08 -12.96 14.57
C LEU A 72 18.39 -14.45 14.32
N LEU A 73 17.39 -15.27 14.03
CA LEU A 73 17.60 -16.67 13.68
C LEU A 73 18.34 -16.82 12.34
N PHE A 74 18.01 -15.99 11.36
CA PHE A 74 18.68 -15.98 10.06
C PHE A 74 20.13 -15.51 10.16
N GLU A 75 20.44 -14.55 11.06
CA GLU A 75 21.83 -14.17 11.35
C GLU A 75 22.66 -15.37 11.85
N GLU A 76 22.13 -16.18 12.77
CA GLU A 76 22.85 -17.36 13.26
C GLU A 76 22.96 -18.48 12.21
N LEU A 77 21.99 -18.59 11.31
CA LEU A 77 22.09 -19.50 10.17
C LEU A 77 23.17 -19.05 9.16
N GLU A 78 23.24 -17.75 8.86
CA GLU A 78 24.26 -17.18 7.97
C GLU A 78 25.68 -17.31 8.56
N LYS A 79 25.83 -17.08 9.87
CA LYS A 79 27.11 -17.31 10.58
C LYS A 79 27.50 -18.78 10.69
N GLY A 80 26.58 -19.71 10.39
CA GLY A 80 26.79 -21.15 10.53
C GLY A 80 26.80 -21.66 11.97
N THR A 81 26.43 -20.82 12.95
CA THR A 81 26.28 -21.21 14.36
C THR A 81 24.99 -22.00 14.60
N MET A 82 24.01 -21.88 13.69
CA MET A 82 22.85 -22.75 13.60
C MET A 82 22.77 -23.46 12.25
N ARG A 83 22.05 -24.59 12.21
CA ARG A 83 21.74 -25.34 10.97
C ARG A 83 20.25 -25.63 10.88
N LEU A 84 19.70 -25.66 9.67
CA LEU A 84 18.27 -25.90 9.42
C LEU A 84 17.75 -27.20 10.07
N ASN A 85 18.56 -28.27 10.05
CA ASN A 85 18.20 -29.56 10.64
C ASN A 85 18.53 -29.69 12.14
N GLN A 86 19.07 -28.64 12.78
CA GLN A 86 19.43 -28.67 14.18
C GLN A 86 18.17 -28.81 15.04
N PRO A 87 18.09 -29.80 15.95
CA PRO A 87 16.97 -29.91 16.88
C PRO A 87 17.10 -28.86 17.99
N LEU A 88 16.01 -28.14 18.25
CA LEU A 88 15.86 -27.21 19.35
C LEU A 88 15.00 -27.85 20.45
N PRO A 89 15.48 -27.92 21.71
CA PRO A 89 14.72 -28.50 22.80
C PRO A 89 13.54 -27.62 23.21
N VAL A 90 12.41 -28.24 23.51
CA VAL A 90 11.20 -27.55 23.96
C VAL A 90 11.19 -27.48 25.49
N SER A 91 11.16 -26.27 26.02
CA SER A 91 11.06 -26.01 27.46
C SER A 91 9.62 -26.11 27.99
N ALA A 92 9.47 -26.10 29.32
CA ALA A 92 8.15 -25.97 29.96
C ALA A 92 7.50 -24.61 29.69
N GLN A 93 8.31 -23.55 29.55
CA GLN A 93 7.84 -22.20 29.23
C GLN A 93 7.24 -22.16 27.81
N ALA A 94 7.90 -22.78 26.84
CA ALA A 94 7.39 -22.89 25.48
C ALA A 94 6.05 -23.63 25.43
N GLU A 95 5.93 -24.78 26.10
CA GLU A 95 4.66 -25.54 26.15
C GLU A 95 3.51 -24.72 26.77
N ALA A 96 3.81 -23.91 27.79
CA ALA A 96 2.84 -23.09 28.51
C ALA A 96 2.31 -21.88 27.72
N MET A 97 2.90 -21.56 26.55
CA MET A 97 2.48 -20.40 25.76
C MET A 97 0.99 -20.46 25.35
N PRO A 98 0.30 -19.31 25.24
CA PRO A 98 -1.09 -19.24 24.81
C PRO A 98 -1.25 -19.48 23.30
N ALA A 99 -2.51 -19.64 22.89
CA ALA A 99 -2.90 -20.04 21.53
C ALA A 99 -2.43 -19.09 20.40
N SER A 100 -2.57 -19.66 19.20
CA SER A 100 -1.68 -19.60 18.03
C SER A 100 -0.33 -20.29 18.31
N LYS A 101 -0.34 -21.62 18.39
CA LYS A 101 0.82 -22.45 18.74
C LYS A 101 0.78 -23.83 18.05
N LEU A 102 1.86 -24.60 18.09
CA LEU A 102 1.93 -25.98 17.58
C LEU A 102 1.60 -27.05 18.63
N TRP A 103 1.42 -26.64 19.88
CA TRP A 103 1.19 -27.54 21.01
C TRP A 103 2.39 -28.45 21.28
N LEU A 104 3.59 -27.86 21.17
CA LEU A 104 4.83 -28.55 21.49
C LEU A 104 4.83 -29.05 22.94
N LYS A 105 5.43 -30.23 23.15
CA LYS A 105 5.54 -30.86 24.47
C LYS A 105 6.93 -30.67 25.04
N ARG A 106 7.03 -30.30 26.32
CA ARG A 106 8.32 -30.20 27.02
C ARG A 106 9.13 -31.48 26.84
N GLY A 107 10.44 -31.33 26.65
CA GLY A 107 11.36 -32.46 26.43
C GLY A 107 11.32 -33.06 25.01
N SER A 108 10.38 -32.65 24.16
CA SER A 108 10.48 -32.92 22.72
C SER A 108 11.41 -31.90 22.04
N THR A 109 11.66 -32.08 20.74
CA THR A 109 12.42 -31.16 19.90
C THR A 109 11.62 -30.73 18.68
N ILE A 110 12.01 -29.59 18.10
CA ILE A 110 11.61 -29.09 16.80
C ILE A 110 12.86 -28.64 16.04
N THR A 111 12.97 -28.93 14.75
CA THR A 111 14.13 -28.47 13.96
C THR A 111 14.05 -26.95 13.71
N VAL A 112 15.19 -26.33 13.40
CA VAL A 112 15.24 -24.89 13.04
C VAL A 112 14.36 -24.59 11.82
N GLU A 113 14.37 -25.44 10.79
CA GLU A 113 13.51 -25.25 9.61
C GLU A 113 12.02 -25.35 9.94
N GLU A 114 11.62 -26.35 10.73
CA GLU A 114 10.24 -26.46 11.22
C GLU A 114 9.86 -25.23 12.05
N ALA A 115 10.78 -24.69 12.85
CA ALA A 115 10.56 -23.48 13.63
C ALA A 115 10.32 -22.27 12.73
N ILE A 116 11.12 -22.09 11.66
CA ILE A 116 10.92 -21.02 10.67
C ILE A 116 9.54 -21.14 10.03
N LEU A 117 9.18 -22.32 9.51
CA LEU A 117 7.89 -22.57 8.88
C LEU A 117 6.72 -22.31 9.85
N ALA A 118 6.86 -22.72 11.10
CA ALA A 118 5.84 -22.51 12.12
C ALA A 118 5.66 -21.05 12.52
N LEU A 119 6.74 -20.26 12.58
CA LEU A 119 6.69 -18.83 12.86
C LEU A 119 6.07 -18.04 11.70
N VAL A 120 6.39 -18.42 10.46
CA VAL A 120 5.85 -17.74 9.28
C VAL A 120 4.38 -18.11 9.06
N VAL A 121 4.08 -19.40 8.95
CA VAL A 121 2.75 -19.88 8.51
C VAL A 121 1.76 -19.85 9.68
N ARG A 122 2.08 -20.54 10.78
CA ARG A 122 1.16 -20.65 11.93
C ARG A 122 1.32 -19.49 12.92
N SER A 123 2.38 -18.70 12.83
CA SER A 123 2.66 -17.63 13.80
C SER A 123 2.71 -18.17 15.23
N ALA A 124 3.33 -19.35 15.39
CA ALA A 124 3.30 -20.14 16.62
C ALA A 124 4.05 -19.47 17.78
N ASN A 125 3.40 -19.29 18.93
CA ASN A 125 3.96 -18.63 20.12
C ASN A 125 4.91 -19.54 20.91
N ASP A 126 4.57 -20.82 21.03
CA ASP A 126 5.45 -21.82 21.66
C ASP A 126 6.79 -21.91 20.93
N VAL A 127 6.77 -21.96 19.61
CA VAL A 127 7.97 -21.97 18.77
C VAL A 127 8.79 -20.69 18.92
N ALA A 128 8.15 -19.52 19.06
CA ALA A 128 8.88 -18.26 19.26
C ALA A 128 9.71 -18.28 20.55
N VAL A 129 9.17 -18.88 21.63
CA VAL A 129 9.92 -19.09 22.87
C VAL A 129 11.06 -20.08 22.68
N VAL A 130 10.84 -21.19 21.96
CA VAL A 130 11.92 -22.17 21.67
C VAL A 130 13.10 -21.49 20.97
N VAL A 131 12.83 -20.68 19.94
CA VAL A 131 13.87 -19.93 19.22
C VAL A 131 14.55 -18.92 20.15
N ALA A 132 13.77 -18.21 20.96
CA ALA A 132 14.29 -17.22 21.89
C ALA A 132 15.24 -17.82 22.94
N GLU A 133 14.87 -18.98 23.50
CA GLU A 133 15.69 -19.69 24.48
C GLU A 133 16.95 -20.28 23.83
N ALA A 134 16.85 -20.79 22.60
CA ALA A 134 18.00 -21.32 21.88
C ALA A 134 19.04 -20.24 21.53
N LEU A 135 18.60 -19.02 21.23
CA LEU A 135 19.45 -17.91 20.81
C LEU A 135 19.92 -17.02 21.97
N GLY A 136 19.03 -16.74 22.91
CA GLY A 136 19.29 -15.80 24.01
C GLY A 136 19.38 -16.45 25.38
N GLY A 137 19.29 -17.78 25.50
CA GLY A 137 19.26 -18.51 26.77
C GLY A 137 17.95 -18.36 27.57
N SER A 138 17.24 -17.25 27.39
CA SER A 138 15.89 -17.00 27.92
C SER A 138 15.13 -16.03 27.04
N GLU A 139 13.79 -16.09 27.05
CA GLU A 139 12.96 -15.16 26.26
C GLU A 139 13.17 -13.69 26.67
N ARG A 140 13.42 -13.42 27.95
CA ARG A 140 13.68 -12.05 28.44
C ARG A 140 14.96 -11.48 27.85
N GLN A 141 16.05 -12.25 27.89
CA GLN A 141 17.33 -11.83 27.33
C GLN A 141 17.25 -11.72 25.80
N PHE A 142 16.53 -12.63 25.15
CA PHE A 142 16.25 -12.53 23.73
C PHE A 142 15.49 -11.24 23.37
N GLY A 143 14.48 -10.83 24.15
CA GLY A 143 13.78 -9.55 23.95
C GLY A 143 14.72 -8.33 24.03
N GLN A 144 15.75 -8.38 24.89
CA GLN A 144 16.79 -7.35 24.95
C GLN A 144 17.66 -7.36 23.69
N MET A 145 18.08 -8.55 23.23
CA MET A 145 18.84 -8.72 21.98
C MET A 145 18.06 -8.19 20.78
N MET A 146 16.76 -8.52 20.67
CA MET A 146 15.87 -8.00 19.63
C MET A 146 15.80 -6.47 19.64
N THR A 147 15.73 -5.86 20.82
CA THR A 147 15.70 -4.38 20.94
C THR A 147 17.04 -3.76 20.56
N ALA A 148 18.16 -4.35 20.98
CA ALA A 148 19.50 -3.90 20.59
C ALA A 148 19.66 -3.97 19.07
N ARG A 149 19.28 -5.09 18.46
CA ARG A 149 19.30 -5.26 17.01
C ARG A 149 18.40 -4.26 16.29
N ALA A 150 17.20 -3.99 16.81
CA ALA A 150 16.32 -2.97 16.24
C ALA A 150 17.01 -1.59 16.17
N ARG A 151 17.78 -1.21 17.20
CA ARG A 151 18.55 0.04 17.18
C ARG A 151 19.63 0.04 16.10
N GLU A 152 20.37 -1.06 15.96
CA GLU A 152 21.38 -1.21 14.90
C GLU A 152 20.79 -1.14 13.49
N LEU A 153 19.58 -1.66 13.29
CA LEU A 153 18.88 -1.62 12.01
C LEU A 153 18.25 -0.25 11.69
N GLY A 154 18.39 0.74 12.57
CA GLY A 154 17.77 2.06 12.38
C GLY A 154 16.27 2.08 12.68
N MET A 155 15.82 1.27 13.65
CA MET A 155 14.45 1.26 14.16
C MET A 155 14.39 1.91 15.56
N PRO A 156 14.58 3.24 15.69
CA PRO A 156 14.77 3.90 16.98
C PRO A 156 13.53 3.88 17.88
N ASN A 157 12.34 3.67 17.31
CA ASN A 157 11.05 3.75 18.01
C ASN A 157 10.50 2.36 18.39
N THR A 158 11.31 1.32 18.24
CA THR A 158 10.91 -0.07 18.50
C THR A 158 11.49 -0.61 19.79
N VAL A 159 10.70 -1.25 20.64
CA VAL A 159 11.17 -1.98 21.82
C VAL A 159 10.49 -3.33 21.84
N PHE A 160 11.26 -4.40 21.85
CA PHE A 160 10.77 -5.76 21.99
C PHE A 160 10.92 -6.22 23.44
N ARG A 161 9.94 -6.99 23.92
CA ARG A 161 9.96 -7.55 25.29
C ARG A 161 9.86 -9.06 25.32
N ASN A 162 9.40 -9.65 24.21
CA ASN A 162 9.25 -11.09 24.04
C ASN A 162 9.38 -11.44 22.55
N ALA A 163 9.54 -12.72 22.23
CA ALA A 163 9.80 -13.18 20.88
C ALA A 163 8.54 -13.34 20.01
N SER A 164 7.37 -13.32 20.65
CA SER A 164 6.11 -13.70 20.01
C SER A 164 5.24 -12.51 19.62
N GLY A 165 5.43 -11.36 20.26
CA GLY A 165 4.53 -10.21 20.15
C GLY A 165 3.29 -10.33 21.03
N LEU A 166 3.30 -11.22 22.03
CA LEU A 166 2.25 -11.27 23.04
C LEU A 166 2.22 -9.95 23.84
N PRO A 167 1.05 -9.59 24.41
CA PRO A 167 0.88 -8.29 25.07
C PRO A 167 1.91 -8.03 26.17
N ASP A 168 2.57 -6.89 26.06
CA ASP A 168 3.47 -6.32 27.06
C ASP A 168 3.42 -4.79 26.90
N ASN A 169 3.22 -4.05 27.98
CA ASN A 169 3.07 -2.59 27.94
C ASN A 169 4.37 -1.87 27.55
N GLY A 170 5.52 -2.48 27.77
CA GLY A 170 6.82 -1.96 27.39
C GLY A 170 7.25 -2.34 25.97
N GLN A 171 6.39 -3.00 25.19
CA GLN A 171 6.67 -3.43 23.81
C GLN A 171 6.00 -2.48 22.80
N THR A 172 6.79 -1.87 21.93
CA THR A 172 6.33 -0.86 20.97
C THR A 172 7.06 -0.96 19.64
N THR A 173 6.47 -0.39 18.60
CA THR A 173 7.06 -0.20 17.26
C THR A 173 6.36 0.95 16.55
N THR A 174 6.81 1.28 15.34
CA THR A 174 6.09 2.12 14.37
C THR A 174 5.86 1.34 13.07
N ALA A 175 5.04 1.89 12.16
CA ALA A 175 4.89 1.30 10.82
C ALA A 175 6.17 1.49 9.99
N ARG A 176 6.87 2.62 10.16
CA ARG A 176 8.16 2.88 9.51
C ARG A 176 9.22 1.87 9.93
N ASP A 177 9.37 1.64 11.24
CA ASP A 177 10.35 0.67 11.76
C ASP A 177 10.05 -0.75 11.25
N MET A 178 8.77 -1.12 11.16
CA MET A 178 8.37 -2.42 10.60
C MET A 178 8.62 -2.52 9.08
N ALA A 179 8.54 -1.42 8.34
CA ALA A 179 8.93 -1.39 6.94
C ALA A 179 10.45 -1.56 6.79
N THR A 180 11.24 -0.87 7.62
CA THR A 180 12.70 -1.07 7.70
C THR A 180 13.03 -2.54 7.95
N LEU A 181 12.42 -3.17 8.96
CA LEU A 181 12.65 -4.59 9.26
C LEU A 181 12.26 -5.51 8.10
N SER A 182 11.17 -5.21 7.40
CA SER A 182 10.72 -6.01 6.25
C SER A 182 11.71 -5.92 5.09
N ILE A 183 12.25 -4.74 4.82
CA ILE A 183 13.28 -4.51 3.80
C ILE A 183 14.58 -5.25 4.18
N ARG A 184 15.02 -5.10 5.44
CA ARG A 184 16.21 -5.78 5.98
C ARG A 184 16.13 -7.29 5.88
N LEU A 185 15.00 -7.90 6.25
CA LEU A 185 14.78 -9.34 6.06
C LEU A 185 14.96 -9.82 4.62
N MET A 186 14.58 -9.01 3.62
CA MET A 186 14.71 -9.36 2.20
C MET A 186 16.14 -9.16 1.69
N GLN A 187 16.77 -8.04 2.07
CA GLN A 187 18.07 -7.64 1.56
C GLN A 187 19.22 -8.41 2.23
N ASP A 188 19.13 -8.61 3.54
CA ASP A 188 20.19 -9.26 4.32
C ASP A 188 20.06 -10.80 4.23
N PHE A 189 18.85 -11.33 4.04
CA PHE A 189 18.59 -12.78 3.99
C PHE A 189 17.78 -13.25 2.77
N PRO A 190 18.17 -12.89 1.53
CA PRO A 190 17.45 -13.29 0.33
C PRO A 190 17.29 -14.82 0.20
N GLN A 191 18.28 -15.59 0.67
CA GLN A 191 18.27 -17.05 0.69
C GLN A 191 17.15 -17.64 1.56
N TYR A 192 16.68 -16.94 2.59
CA TYR A 192 15.63 -17.39 3.50
C TYR A 192 14.28 -16.71 3.24
N TYR A 193 14.25 -15.64 2.45
CA TYR A 193 13.02 -14.88 2.21
C TYR A 193 11.88 -15.72 1.60
N HIS A 194 12.22 -16.76 0.83
CA HIS A 194 11.26 -17.68 0.23
C HIS A 194 10.33 -18.38 1.24
N TYR A 195 10.71 -18.45 2.52
CA TYR A 195 9.81 -19.00 3.54
C TYR A 195 8.55 -18.14 3.73
N PHE A 196 8.62 -16.82 3.56
CA PHE A 196 7.49 -15.89 3.80
C PHE A 196 6.33 -16.05 2.82
N SER A 197 6.57 -16.64 1.65
CA SER A 197 5.53 -16.93 0.64
C SER A 197 4.84 -18.28 0.86
N ARG A 198 5.26 -19.08 1.86
CA ARG A 198 4.65 -20.39 2.15
C ARG A 198 3.20 -20.23 2.62
N GLN A 199 2.29 -20.88 1.90
CA GLN A 199 0.85 -20.84 2.20
C GLN A 199 0.41 -21.90 3.20
N SER A 200 1.17 -22.99 3.33
CA SER A 200 0.92 -24.05 4.29
C SER A 200 2.22 -24.77 4.66
N PHE A 201 2.20 -25.52 5.75
CA PHE A 201 3.22 -26.51 6.07
C PHE A 201 2.61 -27.65 6.88
N THR A 202 3.20 -28.84 6.80
CA THR A 202 2.76 -30.01 7.57
C THR A 202 3.76 -30.29 8.68
N TYR A 203 3.27 -30.38 9.91
CA TYR A 203 4.05 -30.75 11.08
C TYR A 203 3.40 -31.93 11.78
N ARG A 204 4.15 -33.04 11.92
CA ARG A 204 3.69 -34.28 12.59
C ARG A 204 2.29 -34.74 12.12
N GLY A 205 2.08 -34.75 10.81
CA GLY A 205 0.82 -35.18 10.19
C GLY A 205 -0.31 -34.15 10.20
N THR A 206 -0.12 -32.98 10.81
CA THR A 206 -1.11 -31.88 10.79
C THR A 206 -0.68 -30.79 9.82
N THR A 207 -1.53 -30.46 8.85
CA THR A 207 -1.31 -29.34 7.94
C THR A 207 -1.84 -28.04 8.53
N HIS A 208 -0.97 -27.03 8.60
CA HIS A 208 -1.28 -25.68 9.03
C HIS A 208 -1.28 -24.73 7.84
N ASN A 209 -2.31 -23.88 7.77
CA ASN A 209 -2.44 -22.87 6.72
C ASN A 209 -2.02 -21.49 7.22
N SER A 210 -1.48 -20.69 6.30
CA SER A 210 -1.03 -19.33 6.57
C SER A 210 -2.21 -18.40 6.83
N HIS A 211 -2.02 -17.50 7.79
CA HIS A 211 -2.95 -16.39 8.04
C HIS A 211 -2.80 -15.26 7.03
N ASN A 212 -1.70 -15.22 6.26
CA ASN A 212 -1.44 -14.18 5.29
C ASN A 212 -2.20 -14.45 3.98
N ARG A 213 -3.42 -13.92 3.88
CA ARG A 213 -4.27 -14.09 2.70
C ARG A 213 -3.77 -13.32 1.49
N LEU A 214 -2.97 -12.26 1.68
CA LEU A 214 -2.46 -11.43 0.59
C LEU A 214 -1.54 -12.21 -0.33
N VAL A 215 -0.69 -13.09 0.20
CA VAL A 215 0.19 -13.96 -0.60
C VAL A 215 -0.59 -14.87 -1.56
N ARG A 216 -1.84 -15.20 -1.23
CA ARG A 216 -2.71 -15.99 -2.12
C ARG A 216 -3.56 -15.10 -3.03
N ASN A 217 -4.01 -13.96 -2.53
CA ASN A 217 -5.11 -13.20 -3.14
C ASN A 217 -4.66 -11.91 -3.84
N TYR A 218 -3.42 -11.47 -3.67
CA TYR A 218 -2.88 -10.27 -4.31
C TYR A 218 -1.73 -10.65 -5.23
N ALA A 219 -1.86 -10.30 -6.51
CA ALA A 219 -0.87 -10.65 -7.52
C ALA A 219 0.50 -10.04 -7.19
N GLY A 220 1.54 -10.87 -7.23
CA GLY A 220 2.91 -10.49 -6.92
C GLY A 220 3.25 -10.40 -5.43
N ALA A 221 2.29 -10.60 -4.50
CA ALA A 221 2.58 -10.62 -3.06
C ALA A 221 3.36 -11.86 -2.65
N ASP A 222 4.46 -11.68 -1.92
CA ASP A 222 5.37 -12.77 -1.53
C ASP A 222 5.78 -12.77 -0.04
N GLY A 223 5.10 -11.98 0.79
CA GLY A 223 5.35 -11.96 2.24
C GLY A 223 4.41 -11.01 3.00
N LEU A 224 4.72 -10.58 4.22
CA LEU A 224 5.64 -11.23 5.15
C LEU A 224 4.84 -11.77 6.33
N LYS A 225 4.15 -10.89 7.07
CA LYS A 225 3.62 -11.25 8.37
C LYS A 225 2.34 -10.51 8.73
N THR A 226 1.38 -11.23 9.28
CA THR A 226 0.20 -10.68 9.95
C THR A 226 0.37 -10.67 11.47
N GLY A 227 -0.34 -9.76 12.15
CA GLY A 227 -0.40 -9.70 13.61
C GLY A 227 -1.76 -9.21 14.12
N PHE A 228 -2.16 -9.68 15.30
CA PHE A 228 -3.35 -9.20 15.99
C PHE A 228 -3.22 -9.37 17.50
N ILE A 229 -3.46 -8.30 18.23
CA ILE A 229 -3.91 -8.33 19.63
C ILE A 229 -5.02 -7.28 19.79
N ARG A 230 -5.83 -7.41 20.84
CA ARG A 230 -6.92 -6.46 21.11
C ARG A 230 -6.46 -5.00 21.18
N ALA A 231 -5.26 -4.77 21.71
CA ALA A 231 -4.68 -3.42 21.85
C ALA A 231 -4.15 -2.84 20.52
N SER A 232 -3.68 -3.68 19.59
CA SER A 232 -3.12 -3.23 18.31
C SER A 232 -4.17 -3.12 17.22
N GLY A 233 -5.23 -3.93 17.25
CA GLY A 233 -6.03 -4.21 16.06
C GLY A 233 -5.30 -5.15 15.10
N PHE A 234 -5.79 -5.26 13.86
CA PHE A 234 -5.25 -6.15 12.84
C PHE A 234 -4.11 -5.45 12.07
N ASN A 235 -2.93 -6.04 12.13
CA ASN A 235 -1.71 -5.56 11.49
C ASN A 235 -1.31 -6.50 10.34
N VAL A 236 -0.61 -5.97 9.34
CA VAL A 236 0.08 -6.74 8.31
C VAL A 236 1.26 -5.95 7.75
N ALA A 237 2.39 -6.62 7.55
CA ALA A 237 3.51 -6.18 6.73
C ALA A 237 3.61 -7.13 5.53
N THR A 238 3.69 -6.59 4.32
CA THR A 238 3.72 -7.35 3.08
C THR A 238 4.68 -6.73 2.08
N SER A 239 5.09 -7.53 1.10
CA SER A 239 5.80 -7.05 -0.08
C SER A 239 5.12 -7.63 -1.31
N ALA A 240 5.17 -6.86 -2.41
CA ALA A 240 4.70 -7.31 -3.71
C ALA A 240 5.64 -6.83 -4.81
N VAL A 241 5.70 -7.58 -5.91
CA VAL A 241 6.45 -7.23 -7.11
C VAL A 241 5.52 -7.09 -8.30
N ARG A 242 5.70 -6.01 -9.07
CA ARG A 242 5.02 -5.78 -10.36
C ARG A 242 6.01 -5.09 -11.30
N ASP A 243 6.09 -5.55 -12.54
CA ASP A 243 6.98 -4.98 -13.57
C ASP A 243 8.45 -4.81 -13.08
N ASN A 244 8.96 -5.84 -12.40
CA ASN A 244 10.31 -5.88 -11.82
C ASN A 244 10.59 -4.77 -10.77
N ARG A 245 9.55 -4.21 -10.18
CA ARG A 245 9.64 -3.21 -9.11
C ARG A 245 9.03 -3.76 -7.83
N ARG A 246 9.71 -3.61 -6.70
CA ARG A 246 9.27 -4.16 -5.43
C ARG A 246 8.81 -3.06 -4.48
N LEU A 247 7.61 -3.25 -3.92
CA LEU A 247 7.11 -2.41 -2.85
C LEU A 247 7.05 -3.20 -1.54
N VAL A 248 7.29 -2.50 -0.44
CA VAL A 248 6.98 -2.94 0.92
C VAL A 248 5.87 -2.06 1.45
N SER A 249 4.88 -2.66 2.08
CA SER A 249 3.80 -1.92 2.73
C SER A 249 3.49 -2.50 4.10
N VAL A 250 3.24 -1.61 5.06
CA VAL A 250 2.82 -1.96 6.42
C VAL A 250 1.52 -1.24 6.72
N VAL A 251 0.54 -1.97 7.25
CA VAL A 251 -0.72 -1.44 7.79
C VAL A 251 -0.89 -1.95 9.21
N MET A 252 -1.11 -1.04 10.14
CA MET A 252 -1.37 -1.33 11.55
C MET A 252 -2.72 -0.75 11.96
N GLY A 253 -3.38 -1.39 12.93
CA GLY A 253 -4.61 -0.84 13.50
C GLY A 253 -5.90 -1.22 12.78
N GLY A 254 -5.90 -2.14 11.81
CA GLY A 254 -7.13 -2.52 11.09
C GLY A 254 -8.23 -3.02 12.02
N PHE A 255 -9.49 -2.74 11.68
CA PHE A 255 -10.65 -3.17 12.49
C PHE A 255 -10.92 -4.66 12.37
N THR A 256 -10.79 -5.21 11.16
CA THR A 256 -10.91 -6.65 10.88
C THR A 256 -9.76 -7.08 9.98
N ALA A 257 -9.51 -8.39 9.93
CA ALA A 257 -8.53 -8.94 8.99
C ALA A 257 -8.90 -8.61 7.53
N ALA A 258 -10.19 -8.64 7.18
CA ALA A 258 -10.66 -8.39 5.82
C ALA A 258 -10.48 -6.93 5.42
N SER A 259 -10.92 -5.98 6.25
CA SER A 259 -10.78 -4.55 5.91
C SER A 259 -9.32 -4.11 5.85
N ARG A 260 -8.46 -4.69 6.69
CA ARG A 260 -7.00 -4.50 6.61
C ARG A 260 -6.44 -5.01 5.28
N ASP A 261 -6.83 -6.20 4.83
CA ASP A 261 -6.32 -6.80 3.58
C ASP A 261 -6.76 -5.98 2.36
N THR A 262 -8.03 -5.55 2.30
CA THR A 262 -8.53 -4.65 1.26
C THR A 262 -7.75 -3.33 1.24
N HIS A 263 -7.56 -2.71 2.41
CA HIS A 263 -6.80 -1.46 2.52
C HIS A 263 -5.33 -1.62 2.11
N MET A 264 -4.72 -2.76 2.42
CA MET A 264 -3.37 -3.09 2.02
C MET A 264 -3.23 -3.22 0.49
N ALA A 265 -4.17 -3.93 -0.15
CA ALA A 265 -4.18 -4.07 -1.61
C ALA A 265 -4.30 -2.71 -2.32
N ASP A 266 -5.23 -1.86 -1.85
CA ASP A 266 -5.43 -0.50 -2.36
C ASP A 266 -4.18 0.39 -2.20
N LEU A 267 -3.48 0.30 -1.06
CA LEU A 267 -2.20 0.98 -0.86
C LEU A 267 -1.10 0.51 -1.81
N LEU A 268 -0.99 -0.80 -2.03
CA LEU A 268 -0.02 -1.36 -2.98
C LEU A 268 -0.33 -0.95 -4.41
N ASP A 269 -1.59 -0.98 -4.83
CA ASP A 269 -1.99 -0.59 -6.19
C ASP A 269 -1.68 0.89 -6.45
N ARG A 270 -2.04 1.79 -5.52
CA ARG A 270 -1.63 3.20 -5.61
C ARG A 270 -0.13 3.37 -5.57
N GLY A 271 0.56 2.58 -4.75
CA GLY A 271 2.02 2.53 -4.67
C GLY A 271 2.65 2.25 -6.03
N PHE A 272 2.23 1.18 -6.72
CA PHE A 272 2.78 0.83 -8.03
C PHE A 272 2.53 1.90 -9.09
N VAL A 273 1.33 2.51 -9.09
CA VAL A 273 1.04 3.65 -9.97
C VAL A 273 2.00 4.79 -9.68
N ARG A 274 2.13 5.21 -8.42
CA ARG A 274 3.03 6.30 -8.03
C ARG A 274 4.49 6.00 -8.37
N ALA A 275 4.96 4.80 -8.06
CA ALA A 275 6.30 4.33 -8.38
C ALA A 275 6.60 4.46 -9.87
N SER A 276 5.68 4.05 -10.74
CA SER A 276 5.83 4.12 -12.20
C SER A 276 6.00 5.55 -12.74
N LEU A 277 5.55 6.57 -12.02
CA LEU A 277 5.74 7.98 -12.39
C LEU A 277 7.18 8.43 -12.15
N PHE A 278 7.82 7.98 -11.07
CA PHE A 278 9.22 8.31 -10.74
C PHE A 278 10.24 7.60 -11.63
N GLY A 279 9.88 6.45 -12.21
CA GLY A 279 10.73 5.75 -13.19
C GLY A 279 10.82 6.46 -14.55
N ARG A 280 9.95 7.44 -14.82
CA ARG A 280 9.95 8.26 -16.04
C ARG A 280 10.72 9.57 -15.86
N GLY A 281 11.84 9.52 -15.14
CA GLY A 281 12.73 10.64 -14.84
C GLY A 281 13.36 11.33 -16.05
N ASP A 282 13.14 10.85 -17.29
CA ASP A 282 13.54 11.54 -18.52
C ASP A 282 12.69 12.79 -18.84
N TRP A 283 11.69 13.14 -18.02
CA TRP A 283 10.83 14.32 -18.23
C TRP A 283 11.01 15.44 -17.20
N VAL A 284 12.03 15.36 -16.34
CA VAL A 284 12.45 16.52 -15.51
C VAL A 284 13.78 17.08 -16.01
N ALA A 285 13.81 17.47 -17.27
CA ALA A 285 14.76 18.43 -17.80
C ALA A 285 14.07 19.22 -18.93
N GLN A 286 14.16 20.55 -18.84
CA GLN A 286 13.55 21.57 -19.71
C GLN A 286 12.07 21.89 -19.49
N ALA A 287 11.75 22.39 -18.30
CA ALA A 287 10.89 23.55 -18.22
C ALA A 287 11.77 24.76 -17.93
N ASP A 288 12.38 25.31 -18.99
CA ASP A 288 12.94 26.66 -18.93
C ASP A 288 11.76 27.64 -18.82
N PHE A 289 11.25 27.83 -17.60
CA PHE A 289 10.35 28.95 -17.31
C PHE A 289 11.19 30.21 -17.11
N SER A 290 11.93 30.58 -18.16
CA SER A 290 12.59 31.87 -18.29
C SER A 290 11.85 32.66 -19.37
N GLY A 291 10.74 33.26 -18.91
CA GLY A 291 10.07 34.46 -19.42
C GLY A 291 10.08 34.76 -20.91
N ASP A 292 8.94 34.52 -21.56
CA ASP A 292 8.52 35.37 -22.66
C ASP A 292 7.47 36.37 -22.12
N ARG A 293 7.76 37.66 -22.29
CA ARG A 293 7.02 38.89 -21.89
C ARG A 293 7.39 39.54 -20.55
N MET A 294 8.45 40.34 -20.56
CA MET A 294 8.33 41.80 -20.40
C MET A 294 9.51 42.50 -21.08
N SER A 295 9.21 43.17 -22.19
CA SER A 295 10.04 44.24 -22.74
C SER A 295 10.07 45.40 -21.74
N GLY A 296 11.25 45.84 -21.34
CA GLY A 296 11.42 46.99 -20.45
C GLY A 296 12.87 47.13 -19.99
N ASP A 297 13.64 47.88 -20.78
CA ASP A 297 14.84 48.66 -20.45
C ASP A 297 15.82 48.18 -19.35
N GLY A 298 17.03 47.83 -19.81
CA GLY A 298 18.27 48.20 -19.13
C GLY A 298 18.87 47.21 -18.12
N LEU A 299 19.83 46.39 -18.57
CA LEU A 299 20.86 45.80 -17.70
C LEU A 299 22.23 45.90 -18.38
N PRO A 300 23.30 46.35 -17.70
CA PRO A 300 24.66 46.05 -18.12
C PRO A 300 25.06 44.63 -17.70
N ALA A 301 25.83 43.97 -18.58
CA ALA A 301 26.22 42.57 -18.51
C ALA A 301 27.10 42.22 -17.29
N ALA A 302 26.82 41.07 -16.67
CA ALA A 302 27.70 40.44 -15.69
C ALA A 302 28.49 39.28 -16.35
N ALA A 303 29.79 39.23 -16.07
CA ALA A 303 30.78 38.28 -16.60
C ALA A 303 30.65 36.87 -15.99
N PRO A 304 31.17 35.81 -16.65
CA PRO A 304 31.00 34.42 -16.23
C PRO A 304 31.88 34.07 -15.01
N VAL A 305 31.31 33.35 -14.04
CA VAL A 305 32.01 32.83 -12.86
C VAL A 305 32.05 31.29 -12.93
N THR A 306 33.26 30.74 -12.92
CA THR A 306 33.55 29.29 -12.87
C THR A 306 33.27 28.70 -11.48
N PRO A 307 32.78 27.45 -11.35
CA PRO A 307 32.53 26.83 -10.05
C PRO A 307 33.83 26.29 -9.41
N ALA A 308 34.11 26.72 -8.19
CA ALA A 308 35.15 26.16 -7.32
C ALA A 308 34.52 25.15 -6.34
N GLY A 309 35.17 23.99 -6.16
CA GLY A 309 34.73 22.93 -5.23
C GLY A 309 34.87 23.33 -3.75
N PRO A 310 34.24 22.58 -2.82
CA PRO A 310 34.17 22.97 -1.42
C PRO A 310 35.47 22.69 -0.64
N SER A 311 35.89 23.66 0.18
CA SER A 311 37.01 23.58 1.10
C SER A 311 36.57 23.28 2.56
N PRO A 312 37.44 22.70 3.42
CA PRO A 312 37.09 21.92 4.63
C PRO A 312 36.70 22.71 5.89
N GLU A 313 36.19 23.94 5.75
CA GLU A 313 35.93 24.86 6.89
C GLU A 313 34.52 24.67 7.50
N LEU A 314 33.60 24.03 6.78
CA LEU A 314 32.18 23.93 7.17
C LEU A 314 31.91 22.90 8.29
N GLU A 315 32.86 21.99 8.55
CA GLU A 315 32.75 21.01 9.65
C GLU A 315 33.04 21.60 11.04
N ARG A 316 33.56 22.83 11.15
CA ARG A 316 33.94 23.43 12.44
C ARG A 316 32.95 24.45 13.03
N GLN A 317 31.90 24.83 12.31
CA GLN A 317 30.91 25.82 12.81
C GLN A 317 29.58 25.21 13.29
N LEU A 318 29.45 23.88 13.27
CA LEU A 318 28.35 23.14 13.94
C LEU A 318 28.51 23.05 15.48
N ALA A 319 29.44 23.81 16.06
CA ALA A 319 29.83 23.68 17.46
C ALA A 319 29.81 25.00 18.24
N SER A 320 28.71 25.76 18.20
CA SER A 320 28.41 26.71 19.29
C SER A 320 26.99 27.26 19.27
N LEU A 321 26.24 26.94 20.34
CA LEU A 321 25.21 27.71 21.06
C LEU A 321 23.81 27.06 21.18
N GLN A 322 23.38 27.01 22.45
CA GLN A 322 22.31 26.22 23.05
C GLN A 322 20.92 26.90 23.03
N ALA A 323 19.92 26.07 23.35
CA ALA A 323 18.48 26.33 23.39
C ALA A 323 17.99 27.22 24.56
N PRO A 324 16.73 27.71 24.45
CA PRO A 324 15.86 27.90 25.60
C PRO A 324 14.51 27.13 25.52
N GLU A 325 13.97 26.86 26.71
CA GLU A 325 12.69 26.22 27.09
C GLU A 325 11.76 27.31 27.77
N PRO A 326 10.53 27.06 28.32
CA PRO A 326 9.31 26.44 27.75
C PRO A 326 7.93 27.04 28.28
N LEU A 327 6.80 26.42 27.87
CA LEU A 327 5.43 26.31 28.51
C LEU A 327 4.37 27.47 28.39
N PRO A 328 3.02 27.26 28.61
CA PRO A 328 2.24 26.05 28.97
C PRO A 328 0.83 25.79 28.30
N THR A 329 0.38 24.53 28.47
CA THR A 329 -0.92 23.79 28.55
C THR A 329 -2.33 24.41 28.43
N VAL A 330 -3.32 23.64 27.90
CA VAL A 330 -4.54 23.08 28.58
C VAL A 330 -5.26 21.98 27.73
N GLN A 331 -5.84 20.97 28.42
CA GLN A 331 -6.55 19.74 27.96
C GLN A 331 -8.13 19.91 27.86
N PRO A 332 -9.00 18.88 27.90
CA PRO A 332 -9.49 18.03 26.80
C PRO A 332 -11.05 17.94 26.67
N SER A 333 -11.59 17.43 25.56
CA SER A 333 -12.92 16.79 25.54
C SER A 333 -13.14 15.84 24.33
N LEU A 334 -13.56 14.61 24.63
CA LEU A 334 -14.29 13.67 23.74
C LEU A 334 -15.79 13.79 24.11
N PRO A 335 -16.81 13.52 23.24
CA PRO A 335 -16.87 12.25 22.49
C PRO A 335 -17.71 12.19 21.18
N GLN A 336 -17.59 11.02 20.51
CA GLN A 336 -18.58 10.34 19.65
C GLN A 336 -18.91 10.94 18.27
N THR A 337 -18.62 10.17 17.21
CA THR A 337 -19.60 9.44 16.38
C THR A 337 -18.92 8.90 15.11
N ALA A 338 -19.62 8.06 14.35
CA ALA A 338 -19.09 7.24 13.27
C ALA A 338 -19.04 7.98 11.92
N GLN A 339 -17.92 7.89 11.22
CA GLN A 339 -17.85 8.11 9.76
C GLN A 339 -16.50 7.52 9.31
N GLY A 340 -16.49 6.84 8.17
CA GLY A 340 -15.34 6.97 7.27
C GLY A 340 -15.60 8.22 6.44
N SER A 341 -14.54 8.87 5.94
CA SER A 341 -14.73 9.96 4.97
C SER A 341 -15.61 9.46 3.83
N ALA A 342 -16.75 10.13 3.65
CA ALA A 342 -17.72 9.89 2.59
C ALA A 342 -17.34 10.63 1.28
N ASN A 343 -16.16 11.25 1.21
CA ASN A 343 -15.66 11.94 0.02
C ASN A 343 -14.26 11.44 -0.34
N ASP A 344 -14.18 10.19 -0.82
CA ASP A 344 -13.04 9.70 -1.59
C ASP A 344 -13.55 9.37 -3.01
N PRO A 345 -13.15 10.12 -4.05
CA PRO A 345 -13.65 9.92 -5.42
C PRO A 345 -13.33 8.53 -5.98
N ILE A 346 -12.45 7.74 -5.34
CA ILE A 346 -12.09 6.38 -5.77
C ILE A 346 -13.08 5.32 -5.25
N ARG A 347 -13.81 5.59 -4.16
CA ARG A 347 -14.74 4.62 -3.55
C ARG A 347 -16.02 4.40 -4.38
N ASP A 348 -16.44 5.43 -5.12
CA ASP A 348 -17.60 5.37 -6.02
C ASP A 348 -17.32 4.57 -7.31
N LEU A 349 -16.05 4.40 -7.68
CA LEU A 349 -15.62 3.55 -8.81
C LEU A 349 -15.66 2.06 -8.47
N ILE A 350 -15.42 1.69 -7.20
CA ILE A 350 -15.44 0.29 -6.75
C ILE A 350 -16.89 -0.19 -6.57
N ALA A 351 -17.78 0.65 -6.01
CA ALA A 351 -19.18 0.29 -5.74
C ALA A 351 -20.02 0.05 -7.02
N ARG A 352 -19.61 0.55 -8.19
CA ARG A 352 -20.30 0.31 -9.47
C ARG A 352 -19.84 -0.97 -10.18
N SER A 353 -18.78 -1.63 -9.68
CA SER A 353 -18.21 -2.85 -10.27
C SER A 353 -18.79 -4.16 -9.69
N GLU A 354 -19.56 -4.09 -8.60
CA GLU A 354 -20.08 -5.27 -7.90
C GLU A 354 -21.62 -5.20 -7.76
N ALA A 355 -22.33 -5.42 -8.87
CA ALA A 355 -23.73 -5.86 -8.85
C ALA A 355 -23.81 -7.23 -9.58
N PRO A 356 -24.47 -8.25 -9.00
CA PRO A 356 -24.55 -9.56 -9.63
C PRO A 356 -25.67 -9.58 -10.69
N GLU A 357 -25.31 -9.91 -11.93
CA GLU A 357 -26.27 -10.11 -13.02
C GLU A 357 -26.66 -11.59 -13.16
N ALA A 358 -27.97 -11.86 -13.20
CA ALA A 358 -28.57 -13.16 -13.49
C ALA A 358 -28.62 -13.42 -15.02
N PRO A 359 -28.70 -14.68 -15.48
CA PRO A 359 -28.36 -15.02 -16.87
C PRO A 359 -29.52 -14.73 -17.83
N ARG A 360 -29.23 -14.14 -19.00
CA ARG A 360 -30.17 -14.09 -20.13
C ARG A 360 -29.52 -14.43 -21.46
N ALA A 361 -30.33 -15.15 -22.24
CA ALA A 361 -30.02 -15.96 -23.39
C ALA A 361 -29.69 -15.19 -24.68
N GLU A 362 -29.06 -15.93 -25.58
CA GLU A 362 -28.76 -15.62 -26.98
C GLU A 362 -29.90 -14.93 -27.74
N THR A 363 -29.57 -13.95 -28.57
CA THR A 363 -30.18 -13.80 -29.90
C THR A 363 -29.20 -13.08 -30.83
N LEU A 364 -28.76 -13.81 -31.85
CA LEU A 364 -28.02 -13.32 -33.02
C LEU A 364 -28.77 -12.19 -33.73
N HIS A 365 -28.07 -11.14 -34.17
CA HIS A 365 -28.43 -10.41 -35.39
C HIS A 365 -27.20 -10.02 -36.24
N ARG A 366 -27.49 -9.98 -37.53
CA ARG A 366 -26.65 -10.22 -38.72
C ARG A 366 -25.97 -8.93 -39.23
N LEU A 367 -24.76 -9.09 -39.77
CA LEU A 367 -23.99 -8.06 -40.48
C LEU A 367 -24.62 -7.69 -41.83
N GLU A 368 -24.53 -6.41 -42.21
CA GLU A 368 -24.46 -5.91 -43.59
C GLU A 368 -23.47 -4.71 -43.64
N PRO A 369 -22.66 -4.53 -44.71
CA PRO A 369 -21.60 -3.51 -44.81
C PRO A 369 -21.98 -2.29 -45.69
N VAL A 370 -21.00 -1.36 -45.82
CA VAL A 370 -20.90 -0.18 -46.72
C VAL A 370 -21.17 1.17 -46.01
N GLY A 371 -20.31 2.20 -46.05
CA GLY A 371 -19.28 2.50 -47.05
C GLY A 371 -18.18 3.47 -46.64
N ALA A 372 -17.26 3.62 -47.59
CA ALA A 372 -16.02 4.38 -47.55
C ALA A 372 -16.24 5.89 -47.39
N SER A 373 -15.98 6.39 -46.18
CA SER A 373 -15.46 7.73 -45.93
C SER A 373 -14.34 7.55 -44.92
N ALA A 374 -13.13 8.01 -45.27
CA ALA A 374 -11.89 7.78 -44.52
C ALA A 374 -12.12 7.85 -43.00
N SER A 375 -12.06 6.69 -42.35
CA SER A 375 -12.28 6.55 -40.91
C SER A 375 -11.04 7.09 -40.22
N TRP A 376 -11.13 8.30 -39.70
CA TRP A 376 -10.16 8.78 -38.74
C TRP A 376 -10.27 7.94 -37.45
N GLY A 377 -9.19 7.91 -36.70
CA GLY A 377 -9.12 7.19 -35.44
C GLY A 377 -8.20 7.85 -34.46
N VAL A 378 -8.20 7.35 -33.24
CA VAL A 378 -7.31 7.79 -32.17
C VAL A 378 -6.57 6.58 -31.62
N GLN A 379 -5.25 6.57 -31.73
CA GLN A 379 -4.42 5.58 -31.05
C GLN A 379 -4.18 6.03 -29.61
N VAL A 380 -4.49 5.17 -28.65
CA VAL A 380 -4.42 5.45 -27.21
C VAL A 380 -3.30 4.69 -26.51
N GLY A 381 -2.54 3.87 -27.26
CA GLY A 381 -1.34 3.22 -26.72
C GLY A 381 -0.82 2.08 -27.60
N ALA A 382 0.33 1.53 -27.20
CA ALA A 382 0.92 0.34 -27.78
C ALA A 382 1.46 -0.55 -26.65
N PHE A 383 1.15 -1.85 -26.69
CA PHE A 383 1.38 -2.78 -25.57
C PHE A 383 2.01 -4.08 -26.05
N SER A 384 2.74 -4.76 -25.18
CA SER A 384 3.31 -6.10 -25.45
C SER A 384 2.31 -7.25 -25.22
N ASN A 385 1.13 -6.96 -24.67
CA ASN A 385 0.09 -7.93 -24.37
C ASN A 385 -1.26 -7.46 -24.97
N PRO A 386 -1.99 -8.33 -25.71
CA PRO A 386 -3.23 -7.97 -26.38
C PRO A 386 -4.39 -7.67 -25.44
N ASP A 387 -4.44 -8.29 -24.25
CA ASP A 387 -5.48 -8.05 -23.25
C ASP A 387 -5.32 -6.67 -22.60
N ASN A 388 -4.08 -6.25 -22.34
CA ASN A 388 -3.79 -4.91 -21.86
C ASN A 388 -4.15 -3.85 -22.91
N ALA A 389 -3.85 -4.11 -24.19
CA ALA A 389 -4.23 -3.22 -25.29
C ALA A 389 -5.75 -3.10 -25.40
N ARG A 390 -6.47 -4.22 -25.35
CA ARG A 390 -7.94 -4.27 -25.41
C ARG A 390 -8.57 -3.56 -24.21
N GLN A 391 -8.08 -3.81 -23.00
CA GLN A 391 -8.59 -3.14 -21.79
C GLN A 391 -8.35 -1.62 -21.83
N HIS A 392 -7.19 -1.17 -22.33
CA HIS A 392 -6.88 0.25 -22.43
C HIS A 392 -7.75 0.95 -23.49
N ALA A 393 -7.91 0.34 -24.66
CA ALA A 393 -8.78 0.87 -25.71
C ALA A 393 -10.25 0.92 -25.28
N SER A 394 -10.78 -0.13 -24.62
CA SER A 394 -12.16 -0.14 -24.10
C SER A 394 -12.38 0.95 -23.06
N ARG A 395 -11.43 1.15 -22.13
CA ARG A 395 -11.52 2.26 -21.16
C ARG A 395 -11.51 3.62 -21.84
N ALA A 396 -10.70 3.83 -22.87
CA ALA A 396 -10.72 5.08 -23.63
C ALA A 396 -12.07 5.28 -24.36
N ALA A 397 -12.65 4.21 -24.91
CA ALA A 397 -13.97 4.24 -25.54
C ALA A 397 -15.08 4.59 -24.53
N ASP A 398 -15.06 3.98 -23.34
CA ASP A 398 -16.08 4.18 -22.31
C ASP A 398 -16.15 5.64 -21.83
N ARG A 399 -15.01 6.33 -21.78
CA ARG A 399 -14.96 7.74 -21.37
C ARG A 399 -15.45 8.70 -22.43
N LEU A 400 -15.38 8.28 -23.69
CA LEU A 400 -15.88 9.02 -24.84
C LEU A 400 -17.32 8.61 -25.23
N SER A 401 -17.95 7.74 -24.44
CA SER A 401 -19.25 7.11 -24.73
C SER A 401 -20.42 8.08 -24.91
N GLN A 402 -20.35 9.28 -24.32
CA GLN A 402 -21.37 10.32 -24.53
C GLN A 402 -21.19 11.10 -25.84
N GLU A 403 -20.01 11.03 -26.47
CA GLU A 403 -19.65 11.85 -27.63
C GLU A 403 -19.42 11.05 -28.91
N LEU A 404 -19.21 9.73 -28.82
CA LEU A 404 -18.82 8.89 -29.96
C LEU A 404 -19.73 7.67 -30.13
N PHE A 405 -20.90 7.87 -30.73
CA PHE A 405 -21.89 6.80 -30.96
C PHE A 405 -21.41 5.67 -31.89
N ASN A 406 -20.38 5.93 -32.70
CA ASN A 406 -19.90 4.99 -33.73
C ASN A 406 -18.43 4.53 -33.52
N ALA A 407 -17.76 4.97 -32.46
CA ALA A 407 -16.39 4.55 -32.18
C ALA A 407 -16.31 3.05 -31.94
N ARG A 408 -15.32 2.38 -32.55
CA ARG A 408 -15.03 0.98 -32.28
C ARG A 408 -13.62 0.81 -31.76
N VAL A 409 -13.46 -0.09 -30.81
CA VAL A 409 -12.15 -0.54 -30.33
C VAL A 409 -11.54 -1.46 -31.38
N ASP A 410 -10.35 -1.10 -31.84
CA ASP A 410 -9.53 -1.88 -32.76
C ASP A 410 -8.15 -2.13 -32.15
N ILE A 411 -7.65 -3.36 -32.30
CA ILE A 411 -6.34 -3.78 -31.81
C ILE A 411 -5.54 -4.28 -33.01
N ASP A 412 -4.59 -3.45 -33.44
CA ASP A 412 -3.73 -3.74 -34.58
C ASP A 412 -2.43 -4.38 -34.11
N GLU A 413 -2.17 -5.60 -34.54
CA GLU A 413 -0.92 -6.30 -34.25
C GLU A 413 0.13 -5.92 -35.29
N VAL A 414 1.23 -5.33 -34.85
CA VAL A 414 2.36 -5.00 -35.71
C VAL A 414 3.47 -6.02 -35.47
N SER A 415 3.68 -6.88 -36.46
CA SER A 415 4.73 -7.90 -36.42
C SER A 415 6.11 -7.27 -36.63
N GLY A 416 6.99 -7.44 -35.63
CA GLY A 416 8.41 -7.10 -35.65
C GLY A 416 9.23 -8.16 -34.90
N SER A 417 10.42 -7.82 -34.37
CA SER A 417 11.20 -8.75 -33.53
C SER A 417 10.50 -9.14 -32.21
N GLN A 418 9.48 -8.38 -31.81
CA GLN A 418 8.53 -8.69 -30.74
C GLN A 418 7.15 -8.15 -31.13
N ALA A 419 6.08 -8.91 -30.84
CA ALA A 419 4.71 -8.51 -31.18
C ALA A 419 4.27 -7.30 -30.33
N ILE A 420 3.83 -6.24 -30.99
CA ILE A 420 3.29 -5.02 -30.35
C ILE A 420 1.84 -4.85 -30.80
N PHE A 421 0.94 -4.66 -29.84
CA PHE A 421 -0.49 -4.48 -30.02
C PHE A 421 -0.85 -3.01 -29.84
N ARG A 422 -1.24 -2.33 -30.92
CA ARG A 422 -1.64 -0.92 -30.92
C ARG A 422 -3.13 -0.82 -30.59
N ALA A 423 -3.44 -0.07 -29.55
CA ALA A 423 -4.79 0.17 -29.06
C ALA A 423 -5.40 1.39 -29.76
N ARG A 424 -6.48 1.21 -30.52
CA ARG A 424 -7.10 2.28 -31.33
C ARG A 424 -8.60 2.38 -31.15
N LEU A 425 -9.11 3.60 -31.31
CA LEU A 425 -10.53 3.91 -31.51
C LEU A 425 -10.72 4.33 -32.97
N VAL A 426 -11.45 3.54 -33.75
CA VAL A 426 -11.65 3.74 -35.19
C VAL A 426 -13.12 4.07 -35.51
N ASN A 427 -13.42 4.36 -36.78
CA ASN A 427 -14.72 4.83 -37.27
C ASN A 427 -15.14 6.22 -36.74
N LEU A 428 -14.18 7.13 -36.64
CA LEU A 428 -14.41 8.54 -36.31
C LEU A 428 -14.31 9.41 -37.55
N ASP A 429 -15.03 10.53 -37.56
CA ASP A 429 -14.68 11.64 -38.44
C ASP A 429 -13.46 12.42 -37.91
N GLU A 430 -12.85 13.24 -38.75
CA GLU A 430 -11.64 14.00 -38.40
C GLU A 430 -11.84 14.88 -37.16
N ASN A 431 -12.95 15.63 -37.11
CA ASN A 431 -13.25 16.51 -35.99
C ASN A 431 -13.56 15.72 -34.71
N GLN A 432 -14.21 14.57 -34.84
CA GLN A 432 -14.42 13.62 -33.75
C GLN A 432 -13.09 13.09 -33.22
N ALA A 433 -12.14 12.68 -34.07
CA ALA A 433 -10.85 12.17 -33.63
C ALA A 433 -10.03 13.23 -32.87
N TYR A 434 -9.98 14.48 -33.36
CA TYR A 434 -9.29 15.58 -32.65
C TYR A 434 -9.97 15.98 -31.35
N ARG A 435 -11.31 15.96 -31.28
CA ARG A 435 -12.03 16.20 -30.01
C ARG A 435 -11.83 15.06 -29.03
N ALA A 436 -11.97 13.82 -29.49
CA ALA A 436 -11.76 12.62 -28.70
C ALA A 436 -10.36 12.60 -28.08
N CYS A 437 -9.32 12.86 -28.87
CA CYS A 437 -7.96 12.93 -28.36
C CYS A 437 -7.78 14.10 -27.37
N ARG A 438 -8.29 15.31 -27.64
CA ARG A 438 -8.22 16.41 -26.65
C ARG A 438 -8.94 16.09 -25.34
N ASN A 439 -10.06 15.39 -25.39
CA ASN A 439 -10.82 15.01 -24.20
C ASN A 439 -10.08 13.90 -23.42
N LEU A 440 -9.54 12.89 -24.11
CA LEU A 440 -8.69 11.86 -23.50
C LEU A 440 -7.45 12.47 -22.84
N ALA A 441 -6.78 13.42 -23.50
CA ALA A 441 -5.60 14.08 -22.97
C ALA A 441 -5.89 14.89 -21.70
N ARG A 442 -7.05 15.55 -21.60
CA ARG A 442 -7.50 16.24 -20.37
C ARG A 442 -7.72 15.29 -19.20
N GLU A 443 -7.99 14.03 -19.48
CA GLU A 443 -8.18 12.98 -18.50
C GLU A 443 -6.91 12.13 -18.29
N GLY A 444 -5.78 12.58 -18.81
CA GLY A 444 -4.47 11.94 -18.66
C GLY A 444 -4.28 10.66 -19.47
N ILE A 445 -5.07 10.45 -20.53
CA ILE A 445 -4.85 9.38 -21.51
C ILE A 445 -4.07 9.96 -22.70
N ASP A 446 -2.84 9.47 -22.90
CA ASP A 446 -2.04 9.81 -24.06
C ASP A 446 -2.74 9.33 -25.34
N CYS A 447 -2.80 10.18 -26.34
CA CYS A 447 -3.51 9.89 -27.57
C CYS A 447 -2.83 10.53 -28.78
N MET A 448 -3.00 9.88 -29.93
CA MET A 448 -2.54 10.38 -31.21
C MET A 448 -3.67 10.21 -32.23
N VAL A 449 -4.06 11.31 -32.89
CA VAL A 449 -5.01 11.25 -34.00
C VAL A 449 -4.32 10.60 -35.20
N ILE A 450 -4.96 9.59 -35.76
CA ILE A 450 -4.46 8.81 -36.89
C ILE A 450 -5.50 8.78 -38.01
N ASN A 451 -5.05 8.70 -39.25
CA ASN A 451 -5.92 8.36 -40.36
C ASN A 451 -5.97 6.83 -40.46
N ALA A 452 -7.08 6.20 -40.05
CA ALA A 452 -7.22 4.75 -40.03
C ALA A 452 -7.66 4.17 -41.39
N GLY A 453 -7.59 4.97 -42.46
CA GLY A 453 -7.82 4.55 -43.85
C GLY A 453 -6.54 4.31 -44.67
N LEU A 454 -5.36 4.26 -44.04
CA LEU A 454 -4.07 4.00 -44.69
C LEU A 454 -3.33 2.81 -44.06
#